data_AF-A0A844U5A6-F1
#
_entry.id   AF-A0A844U5A6-F1
#
_cell.length_a   1.000
_cell.length_b   1.000
_cell.length_c   1.000
_cell.angle_alpha   90.00
_cell.angle_beta   90.00
_cell.angle_gamma   90.00
#
_symmetry.space_group_name_H-M   'P 1'
#
loop_
_entity.id
_entity.type
_entity.pdbx_description
1 polymer ?
#
loop_
_entity_poly.entity_id
_entity_poly.type
_entity_poly.pdbx_seq_one_letter_code
_entity_poly.pdbx_strand_id
1 'polypeptide(L)'
;MLSTPINKALNPAYRKFKPLKSDIEKFKNELLNCIEAIDLSDKKNESEEHLKEPIKRFFQNTFYQKNLINTKDRIDLAIYLDETAKSDIGVIIEAKRPSNKAEFISEKNLNKKALHELLLYYLRERIDHKNNNIKHLIITNGVE
;
A
#
# COMPACT_ATOMS: atom_id res chain seq x y z
N MET A 1 -26.46 14.37 -3.91
CA MET A 1 -25.67 13.96 -5.09
C MET A 1 -26.41 12.81 -5.76
N LEU A 2 -26.65 12.88 -7.07
CA LEU A 2 -27.22 11.77 -7.83
C LEU A 2 -26.20 10.64 -7.91
N SER A 3 -26.58 9.43 -7.50
CA SER A 3 -25.69 8.26 -7.56
C SER A 3 -25.43 7.88 -9.00
N THR A 4 -24.15 7.80 -9.39
CA THR A 4 -23.77 7.31 -10.71
C THR A 4 -24.09 5.81 -10.78
N PRO A 5 -24.88 5.34 -11.75
CA PRO A 5 -25.16 3.92 -11.92
C PRO A 5 -23.87 3.10 -12.07
N ILE A 6 -23.78 1.95 -11.40
CA ILE A 6 -22.58 1.08 -11.40
C ILE A 6 -22.08 0.76 -12.82
N ASN A 7 -22.99 0.60 -13.78
CA ASN A 7 -22.66 0.32 -15.17
C ASN A 7 -21.97 1.49 -15.91
N LYS A 8 -22.11 2.72 -15.40
CA LYS A 8 -21.40 3.93 -15.87
C LYS A 8 -20.16 4.23 -15.02
N ALA A 9 -20.15 3.84 -13.75
CA ALA A 9 -19.03 4.07 -12.84
C ALA A 9 -17.84 3.11 -13.06
N LEU A 10 -18.11 1.86 -13.47
CA LEU A 10 -17.08 0.84 -13.67
C LEU A 10 -16.60 0.76 -15.12
N ASN A 11 -15.28 0.72 -15.31
CA ASN A 11 -14.66 0.40 -16.60
C ASN A 11 -15.27 -0.91 -17.16
N PRO A 12 -15.64 -0.97 -18.46
CA PRO A 12 -16.14 -2.18 -19.11
C PRO A 12 -15.34 -3.46 -18.84
N ALA A 13 -14.01 -3.36 -18.69
CA ALA A 13 -13.16 -4.50 -18.38
C ALA A 13 -13.49 -5.14 -17.02
N TYR A 14 -13.70 -4.33 -15.98
CA TYR A 14 -14.03 -4.83 -14.64
C TYR A 14 -15.42 -5.48 -14.57
N ARG A 15 -16.35 -5.07 -15.44
CA ARG A 15 -17.68 -5.70 -15.54
C ARG A 15 -17.63 -7.12 -16.10
N LYS A 16 -16.59 -7.45 -16.87
CA LYS A 16 -16.38 -8.79 -17.44
C LYS A 16 -15.65 -9.72 -16.47
N PHE A 17 -14.95 -9.18 -15.49
CA PHE A 17 -14.28 -9.96 -14.47
C PHE A 17 -15.30 -10.42 -13.42
N LYS A 18 -15.46 -11.74 -13.27
CA LYS A 18 -16.31 -12.33 -12.24
C LYS A 18 -15.42 -12.91 -11.14
N PRO A 19 -15.18 -12.18 -10.05
CA PRO A 19 -14.38 -12.71 -8.94
C PRO A 19 -15.04 -13.96 -8.36
N LEU A 20 -14.22 -14.95 -8.01
CA LEU A 20 -14.73 -16.12 -7.31
C LEU A 20 -15.08 -15.72 -5.87
N LYS A 21 -16.12 -16.34 -5.31
CA LYS A 21 -16.49 -16.13 -3.91
C LYS A 21 -15.32 -16.44 -2.97
N SER A 22 -14.56 -17.49 -3.27
CA SER A 22 -13.35 -17.86 -2.54
C SER A 22 -12.31 -16.74 -2.51
N ASP A 23 -12.11 -16.03 -3.61
CA ASP A 23 -11.12 -14.95 -3.70
C ASP A 23 -11.55 -13.74 -2.87
N ILE A 24 -12.86 -13.44 -2.89
CA ILE A 24 -13.45 -12.37 -2.07
C ILE A 24 -13.30 -12.71 -0.58
N GLU A 25 -13.63 -13.93 -0.17
CA GLU A 25 -13.53 -14.33 1.24
C GLU A 25 -12.06 -14.39 1.70
N LYS A 26 -11.15 -14.87 0.86
CA LYS A 26 -9.71 -14.80 1.14
C LYS A 26 -9.25 -13.35 1.32
N PHE A 27 -9.62 -12.46 0.40
CA PHE A 27 -9.27 -11.04 0.50
C PHE A 27 -9.78 -10.40 1.79
N LYS A 28 -11.05 -10.65 2.15
CA LYS A 28 -11.64 -10.14 3.39
C LYS A 28 -10.90 -10.62 4.63
N ASN A 29 -10.56 -11.91 4.68
CA ASN A 29 -9.84 -12.49 5.81
C ASN A 29 -8.44 -11.88 5.93
N GLU A 30 -7.70 -11.75 4.83
CA GLU A 30 -6.37 -11.13 4.84
C GLU A 30 -6.44 -9.65 5.24
N LEU A 31 -7.46 -8.92 4.77
CA LEU A 31 -7.69 -7.52 5.15
C LEU A 31 -7.99 -7.38 6.65
N LEU A 32 -8.90 -8.22 7.17
CA LEU A 32 -9.25 -8.22 8.60
C LEU A 32 -8.02 -8.52 9.46
N ASN A 33 -7.25 -9.55 9.10
CA ASN A 33 -6.00 -9.92 9.79
C ASN A 33 -4.96 -8.79 9.78
N CYS A 34 -4.93 -7.99 8.71
CA CYS A 34 -4.06 -6.82 8.60
C CYS A 34 -4.48 -5.73 9.59
N ILE A 35 -5.77 -5.34 9.54
CA ILE A 35 -6.33 -4.28 10.37
C ILE A 35 -6.23 -4.62 11.86
N GLU A 36 -6.58 -5.86 12.25
CA GLU A 36 -6.50 -6.31 13.64
C GLU A 36 -5.07 -6.29 14.18
N ALA A 37 -4.09 -6.71 13.37
CA ALA A 37 -2.68 -6.69 13.77
C ALA A 37 -2.16 -5.25 13.94
N ILE A 38 -2.57 -4.34 13.05
CA ILE A 38 -2.21 -2.92 13.12
C ILE A 38 -2.83 -2.26 14.36
N ASP A 39 -4.12 -2.48 14.61
CA ASP A 39 -4.82 -1.95 15.78
C ASP A 39 -4.18 -2.45 17.10
N LEU A 40 -3.82 -3.74 17.16
CA LEU A 40 -3.16 -4.31 18.34
C LEU A 40 -1.76 -3.70 18.56
N SER A 41 -0.99 -3.51 17.50
CA SER A 41 0.35 -2.93 17.54
C SER A 41 0.31 -1.45 17.95
N ASP A 42 -0.63 -0.67 17.40
CA ASP A 42 -0.84 0.74 17.74
C ASP A 42 -1.27 0.91 19.20
N LYS A 43 -2.20 0.08 19.70
CA LYS A 43 -2.64 0.07 21.11
C LYS A 43 -1.50 -0.25 22.09
N LYS A 44 -0.54 -1.08 21.67
CA LYS A 44 0.66 -1.40 22.45
C LYS A 44 1.77 -0.36 22.30
N ASN A 45 1.55 0.68 21.49
CA ASN A 45 2.51 1.71 21.17
C ASN A 45 3.82 1.17 20.56
N GLU A 46 3.74 0.01 19.87
CA GLU A 46 4.87 -0.63 19.20
C GLU A 46 5.43 0.23 18.07
N SER A 47 6.69 0.00 17.70
CA SER A 47 7.37 0.77 16.65
C SER A 47 6.65 0.73 15.30
N GLU A 48 6.84 1.76 14.45
CA GLU A 48 6.27 1.79 13.09
C GLU A 48 6.77 0.62 12.23
N GLU A 49 7.94 0.07 12.55
CA GLU A 49 8.47 -1.14 11.93
C GLU A 49 7.53 -2.35 12.11
N HIS A 50 6.86 -2.46 13.27
CA HIS A 50 5.91 -3.55 13.53
C HIS A 50 4.63 -3.43 12.68
N LEU A 51 4.32 -2.24 12.17
CA LEU A 51 3.16 -2.02 11.29
C LEU A 51 3.43 -2.42 9.84
N LYS A 52 4.70 -2.48 9.43
CA LYS A 52 5.08 -2.85 8.06
C LYS A 52 4.77 -4.31 7.76
N GLU A 53 4.97 -5.20 8.74
CA GLU A 53 4.78 -6.63 8.54
C GLU A 53 3.31 -7.01 8.24
N PRO A 54 2.29 -6.53 8.97
CA PRO A 54 0.89 -6.73 8.59
C PRO A 54 0.54 -6.27 7.17
N ILE A 55 1.01 -5.08 6.78
CA ILE A 55 0.78 -4.51 5.44
C ILE A 55 1.45 -5.36 4.36
N LYS A 56 2.71 -5.74 4.58
CA LYS A 56 3.48 -6.63 3.70
C LYS A 56 2.75 -7.96 3.51
N ARG A 57 2.36 -8.61 4.60
CA ARG A 57 1.64 -9.89 4.59
C ARG A 57 0.33 -9.80 3.81
N PHE A 58 -0.44 -8.73 4.01
CA PHE A 58 -1.69 -8.49 3.29
C PHE A 58 -1.46 -8.45 1.77
N PHE A 59 -0.53 -7.63 1.30
CA PHE A 59 -0.24 -7.53 -0.14
C PHE A 59 0.30 -8.83 -0.71
N GLN A 60 1.20 -9.50 0.02
CA GLN A 60 1.79 -10.78 -0.39
C GLN A 60 0.72 -11.88 -0.50
N ASN A 61 -0.24 -11.96 0.42
CA ASN A 61 -1.26 -13.02 0.42
C ASN A 61 -2.40 -12.77 -0.57
N THR A 62 -2.59 -11.52 -1.02
CA THR A 62 -3.68 -11.11 -1.92
C THR A 62 -3.22 -10.97 -3.37
N PHE A 63 -2.54 -9.89 -3.72
CA PHE A 63 -2.29 -9.49 -5.11
C PHE A 63 -0.86 -9.76 -5.59
N TYR A 64 0.09 -9.85 -4.67
CA TYR A 64 1.53 -9.81 -4.96
C TYR A 64 2.26 -11.07 -4.53
N GLN A 65 1.61 -12.24 -4.62
CA GLN A 65 2.18 -13.54 -4.23
C GLN A 65 3.47 -13.92 -4.97
N LYS A 66 3.68 -13.35 -6.16
CA LYS A 66 4.85 -13.61 -7.03
C LYS A 66 5.84 -12.44 -7.08
N ASN A 67 5.66 -11.46 -6.20
CA ASN A 67 6.49 -10.27 -6.16
C ASN A 67 7.23 -10.22 -4.83
N LEU A 68 8.47 -9.73 -4.87
CA LEU A 68 9.16 -9.40 -3.64
C LEU A 68 8.54 -8.12 -3.05
N ILE A 69 8.21 -8.18 -1.77
CA ILE A 69 7.83 -7.02 -0.97
C ILE A 69 8.86 -6.88 0.16
N ASN A 70 9.59 -5.78 0.19
CA ASN A 70 10.62 -5.56 1.20
C ASN A 70 10.89 -4.07 1.45
N THR A 71 11.59 -3.76 2.53
CA THR A 71 12.23 -2.44 2.71
C THR A 71 13.33 -2.24 1.65
N LYS A 72 13.61 -0.98 1.29
CA LYS A 72 14.76 -0.61 0.47
C LYS A 72 15.30 0.74 0.93
N ASP A 73 16.53 0.75 1.42
CA ASP A 73 17.15 1.95 2.00
C ASP A 73 16.28 2.60 3.11
N ARG A 74 15.60 3.69 2.78
CA ARG A 74 14.68 4.42 3.66
C ARG A 74 13.20 4.25 3.28
N ILE A 75 12.91 3.52 2.20
CA ILE A 75 11.55 3.17 1.81
C ILE A 75 11.02 2.12 2.78
N ASP A 76 9.86 2.39 3.38
CA ASP A 76 9.21 1.46 4.30
C ASP A 76 8.85 0.14 3.63
N LEU A 77 8.12 0.18 2.51
CA LEU A 77 7.84 -1.01 1.71
C LEU A 77 7.90 -0.68 0.21
N ALA A 78 8.60 -1.52 -0.53
CA ALA A 78 8.66 -1.51 -1.98
C ALA A 78 8.18 -2.85 -2.54
N ILE A 79 7.31 -2.79 -3.55
CA ILE A 79 6.90 -3.97 -4.32
C ILE A 79 7.68 -3.99 -5.62
N TYR A 80 8.51 -5.02 -5.77
CA TYR A 80 9.34 -5.26 -6.93
C TYR A 80 8.52 -5.91 -8.04
N LEU A 81 8.88 -5.69 -9.31
CA LEU A 81 8.16 -6.25 -10.45
C LEU A 81 8.23 -7.78 -10.53
N ASP A 82 9.27 -8.37 -9.94
CA ASP A 82 9.47 -9.82 -9.85
C ASP A 82 9.71 -10.29 -8.40
N GLU A 83 9.98 -11.57 -8.21
CA GLU A 83 10.29 -12.23 -6.94
C GLU A 83 11.68 -11.90 -6.36
N THR A 84 12.47 -11.06 -7.04
CA THR A 84 13.84 -10.71 -6.60
C THR A 84 14.08 -9.20 -6.59
N ALA A 85 15.00 -8.76 -5.73
CA ALA A 85 15.43 -7.36 -5.62
C ALA A 85 16.28 -6.87 -6.82
N LYS A 86 16.47 -7.72 -7.86
CA LYS A 86 17.14 -7.33 -9.12
C LYS A 86 16.20 -6.62 -10.08
N SER A 87 14.89 -6.83 -9.93
CA SER A 87 13.88 -6.16 -10.75
C SER A 87 13.64 -4.73 -10.25
N ASP A 88 13.01 -3.90 -11.09
CA ASP A 88 12.63 -2.55 -10.69
C ASP A 88 11.51 -2.56 -9.63
N ILE A 89 11.37 -1.45 -8.92
CA ILE A 89 10.21 -1.21 -8.06
C ILE A 89 9.03 -0.74 -8.91
N GLY A 90 7.88 -1.38 -8.74
CA GLY A 90 6.60 -0.97 -9.35
C GLY A 90 5.71 -0.14 -8.42
N VAL A 91 5.84 -0.33 -7.10
CA VAL A 91 5.04 0.36 -6.08
C VAL A 91 5.91 0.77 -4.90
N ILE A 92 5.76 2.02 -4.46
CA ILE A 92 6.35 2.52 -3.21
C ILE A 92 5.22 2.76 -2.20
N ILE A 93 5.41 2.29 -0.97
CA ILE A 93 4.46 2.43 0.12
C ILE A 93 5.18 3.08 1.29
N GLU A 94 4.65 4.21 1.75
CA GLU A 94 5.02 4.87 3.00
C GLU A 94 3.97 4.53 4.07
N ALA A 95 4.40 3.88 5.15
CA ALA A 95 3.51 3.46 6.22
C ALA A 95 3.66 4.42 7.40
N LYS A 96 2.56 4.83 8.04
CA LYS A 96 2.62 5.53 9.33
C LYS A 96 1.72 4.86 10.34
N ARG A 97 1.98 5.12 11.63
CA ARG A 97 1.06 4.67 12.67
C ARG A 97 -0.30 5.36 12.58
N PRO A 98 -1.41 4.65 12.84
CA PRO A 98 -2.73 5.26 12.97
C PRO A 98 -2.76 6.43 13.96
N SER A 99 -2.06 6.28 15.09
CA SER A 99 -1.91 7.31 16.13
C SER A 99 -1.04 8.52 15.72
N ASN A 100 -0.19 8.40 14.70
CA ASN A 100 0.70 9.47 14.23
C ASN A 100 -0.01 10.45 13.28
N LYS A 101 -1.02 11.16 13.79
CA LYS A 101 -1.78 12.16 13.03
C LYS A 101 -0.98 13.42 12.66
N ALA A 102 0.17 13.64 13.31
CA ALA A 102 1.03 14.78 13.01
C ALA A 102 1.71 14.62 11.64
N GLU A 103 2.17 13.42 11.30
CA GLU A 103 2.93 13.13 10.08
C GLU A 103 2.07 12.55 8.93
N PHE A 104 0.87 12.04 9.23
CA PHE A 104 -0.05 11.47 8.25
C PHE A 104 -0.85 12.54 7.48
N ILE A 105 -1.19 12.24 6.22
CA ILE A 105 -1.98 13.12 5.35
C ILE A 105 -3.46 13.13 5.76
N SER A 106 -4.20 14.13 5.29
CA SER A 106 -5.66 14.18 5.37
C SER A 106 -6.22 14.88 4.14
N GLU A 107 -7.52 14.72 3.85
CA GLU A 107 -8.18 15.42 2.74
C GLU A 107 -8.03 16.95 2.80
N LYS A 108 -7.91 17.50 4.01
CA LYS A 108 -7.74 18.95 4.23
C LYS A 108 -6.27 19.39 4.21
N ASN A 109 -5.34 18.47 4.40
CA ASN A 109 -3.91 18.79 4.49
C ASN A 109 -3.05 17.62 4.01
N LEU A 110 -2.56 17.74 2.78
CA LEU A 110 -1.62 16.80 2.17
C LEU A 110 -0.15 17.16 2.47
N ASN A 111 0.14 18.39 2.89
CA ASN A 111 1.50 18.88 3.10
C ASN A 111 2.07 18.37 4.42
N LYS A 112 2.37 17.07 4.44
CA LYS A 112 2.75 16.30 5.62
C LYS A 112 3.98 15.46 5.31
N LYS A 113 4.69 15.07 6.36
CA LYS A 113 5.96 14.35 6.27
C LYS A 113 5.84 13.08 5.42
N ALA A 114 4.78 12.28 5.59
CA ALA A 114 4.57 11.07 4.80
C ALA A 114 4.53 11.34 3.29
N LEU A 115 3.93 12.45 2.84
CA LEU A 115 3.95 12.83 1.43
C LEU A 115 5.34 13.25 0.96
N HIS A 116 6.07 13.98 1.79
CA HIS A 116 7.43 14.43 1.47
C HIS A 116 8.40 13.24 1.35
N GLU A 117 8.31 12.28 2.27
CA GLU A 117 9.09 11.03 2.25
C GLU A 117 8.77 10.22 0.99
N LEU A 118 7.49 9.99 0.70
CA LEU A 118 7.06 9.26 -0.49
C LEU A 118 7.54 9.91 -1.79
N LEU A 119 7.41 11.24 -1.92
CA LEU A 119 7.88 11.97 -3.09
C LEU A 119 9.40 11.94 -3.21
N LEU A 120 10.13 12.07 -2.11
CA LEU A 120 11.59 11.94 -2.09
C LEU A 120 12.02 10.57 -2.61
N TYR A 121 11.36 9.50 -2.15
CA TYR A 121 11.69 8.14 -2.57
C TYR A 121 11.34 7.88 -4.04
N TYR A 122 10.19 8.37 -4.50
CA TYR A 122 9.84 8.34 -5.91
C TYR A 122 10.88 9.06 -6.78
N LEU A 123 11.30 10.26 -6.38
CA LEU A 123 12.26 11.05 -7.16
C LEU A 123 13.63 10.37 -7.21
N ARG A 124 14.10 9.75 -6.13
CA ARG A 124 15.34 8.95 -6.14
C ARG A 124 15.28 7.78 -7.12
N GLU A 125 14.21 7.00 -7.07
CA GLU A 125 14.02 5.90 -8.02
C GLU A 125 13.94 6.40 -9.47
N ARG A 126 13.14 7.45 -9.70
CA ARG A 126 12.89 7.96 -11.05
C ARG A 126 14.09 8.67 -11.67
N ILE A 127 14.77 9.51 -10.89
CA ILE A 127 15.84 10.41 -11.37
C ILE A 127 17.20 9.76 -11.22
N ASP A 128 17.53 9.23 -10.05
CA ASP A 128 18.87 8.72 -9.75
C ASP A 128 19.03 7.30 -10.30
N HIS A 129 18.05 6.44 -10.02
CA HIS A 129 18.06 5.04 -10.49
C HIS A 129 17.43 4.83 -11.88
N LYS A 130 16.90 5.89 -12.51
CA LYS A 130 16.26 5.86 -13.84
C LYS A 130 15.11 4.84 -13.97
N ASN A 131 14.47 4.48 -12.85
CA ASN A 131 13.35 3.57 -12.81
C ASN A 131 12.08 4.25 -13.35
N ASN A 132 11.68 3.86 -14.57
CA ASN A 132 10.48 4.38 -15.22
C ASN A 132 9.21 3.53 -14.97
N ASN A 133 9.33 2.48 -14.16
CA ASN A 133 8.32 1.44 -14.01
C ASN A 133 7.40 1.64 -12.80
N ILE A 134 7.69 2.57 -11.88
CA ILE A 134 6.80 2.88 -10.77
C ILE A 134 5.43 3.35 -11.30
N LYS A 135 4.36 2.64 -10.93
CA LYS A 135 2.98 2.94 -11.33
C LYS A 135 2.13 3.47 -10.18
N HIS A 136 2.51 3.15 -8.94
CA HIS A 136 1.73 3.52 -7.75
C HIS A 136 2.63 4.02 -6.63
N LEU A 137 2.15 5.07 -5.97
CA LEU A 137 2.68 5.61 -4.72
C LEU A 137 1.55 5.57 -3.69
N ILE A 138 1.81 4.97 -2.53
CA ILE A 138 0.80 4.72 -1.51
C ILE A 138 1.29 5.32 -0.19
N ILE A 139 0.42 6.07 0.47
CA ILE A 139 0.57 6.42 1.88
C ILE A 139 -0.55 5.69 2.60
N THR A 140 -0.25 4.95 3.65
CA THR A 140 -1.28 4.26 4.42
C THR A 140 -0.91 4.11 5.88
N ASN A 141 -1.93 4.00 6.73
CA ASN A 141 -1.77 3.53 8.10
C ASN A 141 -2.46 2.18 8.34
N GLY A 142 -2.81 1.48 7.26
CA GLY A 142 -3.54 0.21 7.26
C GLY A 142 -5.06 0.32 7.34
N VAL A 143 -5.58 1.51 7.68
CA VAL A 143 -7.02 1.79 7.74
C VAL A 143 -7.40 2.86 6.71
N GLU A 144 -6.52 3.83 6.50
CA GLU A 144 -6.63 4.94 5.53
C GLU A 144 -5.65 4.77 4.37
#